data_AF-A0A3P2A5H8-F1
#
_entry.id   AF-A0A3P2A5H8-F1
#
_cell.length_a   1.000
_cell.length_b   1.000
_cell.length_c   1.000
_cell.angle_alpha   90.00
_cell.angle_beta   90.00
_cell.angle_gamma   90.00
#
_symmetry.space_group_name_H-M   'P 1'
#
loop_
_entity.id
_entity.type
_entity.pdbx_description
1 polymer ?
#
loop_
_entity_poly.entity_id
_entity_poly.type
_entity_poly.pdbx_seq_one_letter_code
_entity_poly.pdbx_strand_id
1 'polypeptide(L)'
;MKTKYCALLALLFASAPTFAGNLSCGKWKAEELGESRQCTFNGTSFDAALQAVGKHEKSVHLLKTLPSKNSKKTFKNGAFAEVEWQNANEVTVSECYERDSDFCNYATFKRQGNKIIIEQSGT
;
A
#
# COMPACT_ATOMS: atom_id res chain seq x y z
N MET A 1 -51.55 4.58 -36.81
CA MET A 1 -50.60 5.51 -36.15
C MET A 1 -49.43 4.68 -35.65
N LYS A 2 -48.19 5.00 -36.04
CA LYS A 2 -46.98 4.22 -35.68
C LYS A 2 -46.28 4.89 -34.49
N THR A 3 -46.39 4.30 -33.31
CA THR A 3 -45.71 4.76 -32.10
C THR A 3 -44.25 4.30 -32.14
N LYS A 4 -43.30 5.25 -32.22
CA LYS A 4 -41.87 4.95 -32.16
C LYS A 4 -41.40 5.02 -30.71
N TYR A 5 -40.82 3.92 -30.22
CA TYR A 5 -40.16 3.83 -28.93
C TYR A 5 -38.84 4.60 -28.97
N CYS A 6 -38.72 5.68 -28.20
CA CYS A 6 -37.43 6.30 -27.90
C CYS A 6 -36.76 5.50 -26.78
N ALA A 7 -35.88 4.57 -27.16
CA ALA A 7 -34.94 3.96 -26.23
C ALA A 7 -33.82 4.97 -25.92
N LEU A 8 -33.93 5.67 -24.79
CA LEU A 8 -32.82 6.40 -24.20
C LEU A 8 -31.95 5.40 -23.43
N LEU A 9 -30.93 4.87 -24.10
CA LEU A 9 -29.83 4.15 -23.48
C LEU A 9 -28.97 5.17 -22.72
N ALA A 10 -29.24 5.38 -21.43
CA ALA A 10 -28.33 6.10 -20.57
C ALA A 10 -27.08 5.22 -20.37
N LEU A 11 -26.02 5.48 -21.14
CA LEU A 11 -24.70 4.96 -20.85
C LEU A 11 -24.25 5.54 -19.51
N LEU A 12 -24.43 4.74 -18.44
CA LEU A 12 -23.68 4.89 -17.21
C LEU A 12 -22.21 4.71 -17.58
N PHE A 13 -21.50 5.81 -17.82
CA PHE A 13 -20.06 5.83 -17.75
C PHE A 13 -19.70 5.46 -16.31
N ALA A 14 -19.45 4.18 -16.09
CA ALA A 14 -18.71 3.72 -14.93
C ALA A 14 -17.33 4.38 -15.04
N SER A 15 -17.19 5.53 -14.40
CA SER A 15 -15.89 6.12 -14.12
C SER A 15 -15.20 5.11 -13.20
N ALA A 16 -14.46 4.18 -13.79
CA ALA A 16 -13.52 3.35 -13.06
C ALA A 16 -12.67 4.34 -12.24
N PRO A 17 -12.68 4.29 -10.90
CA PRO A 17 -11.81 5.15 -10.12
C PRO A 17 -10.40 4.82 -10.57
N THR A 18 -9.83 5.72 -11.37
CA THR A 18 -8.47 5.58 -11.83
C THR A 18 -7.67 5.86 -10.58
N PHE A 19 -7.27 4.80 -9.87
CA PHE A 19 -6.43 4.84 -8.66
C PHE A 19 -5.01 5.31 -9.00
N ALA A 20 -4.88 6.36 -9.80
CA ALA A 20 -3.62 6.99 -10.16
C ALA A 20 -3.21 7.94 -9.03
N GLY A 21 -3.04 7.37 -7.83
CA GLY A 21 -2.34 8.09 -6.78
C GLY A 21 -0.85 8.12 -7.11
N ASN A 22 -0.27 9.32 -7.08
CA ASN A 22 1.18 9.47 -7.22
C ASN A 22 1.85 9.30 -5.86
N LEU A 23 2.99 8.61 -5.84
CA LEU A 23 3.84 8.45 -4.67
C LEU A 23 4.97 9.48 -4.74
N SER A 24 5.12 10.29 -3.69
CA SER A 24 6.24 11.21 -3.51
C SER A 24 7.00 10.82 -2.26
N CYS A 25 8.30 10.57 -2.37
CA CYS A 25 9.13 10.16 -1.25
C CYS A 25 10.20 11.20 -0.95
N GLY A 26 10.43 11.44 0.33
CA GLY A 26 11.62 12.14 0.81
C GLY A 26 12.89 11.30 0.60
N LYS A 27 14.04 11.93 0.88
CA LYS A 27 15.32 11.23 0.91
C LYS A 27 15.37 10.26 2.08
N TRP A 28 16.13 9.18 1.91
CA TRP A 28 16.52 8.32 3.01
C TRP A 28 17.40 9.08 4.01
N LYS A 29 17.15 8.84 5.29
CA LYS A 29 17.91 9.35 6.43
C LYS A 29 18.53 8.16 7.14
N ALA A 30 19.81 8.25 7.45
CA ALA A 30 20.45 7.26 8.31
C ALA A 30 19.91 7.39 9.73
N GLU A 31 19.61 6.25 10.32
CA GLU A 31 19.20 6.05 11.71
C GLU A 31 20.24 5.16 12.40
N GLU A 32 20.23 5.08 13.72
CA GLU A 32 21.19 4.29 14.50
C GLU A 32 21.23 2.81 14.09
N LEU A 33 20.08 2.27 13.65
CA LEU A 33 19.91 0.86 13.30
C LEU A 33 19.51 0.64 11.84
N GLY A 34 19.59 1.64 10.95
CA GLY A 34 19.17 1.47 9.55
C GLY A 34 18.96 2.79 8.81
N GLU A 35 17.99 2.80 7.90
CA GLU A 35 17.56 3.99 7.17
C GLU A 35 16.04 4.17 7.26
N SER A 36 15.59 5.42 7.33
CA SER A 36 14.18 5.78 7.32
C SER A 36 13.85 6.78 6.21
N ARG A 37 12.62 6.78 5.72
CA ARG A 37 12.08 7.87 4.90
C ARG A 37 10.57 7.99 5.08
N GLN A 38 10.06 9.15 4.70
CA GLN A 38 8.62 9.39 4.60
C GLN A 38 8.23 9.49 3.13
N CYS A 39 7.14 8.85 2.76
CA CYS A 39 6.45 9.04 1.48
C CYS A 39 5.02 9.51 1.70
N THR A 40 4.45 10.14 0.67
CA THR A 40 3.05 10.53 0.58
C THR A 40 2.46 9.96 -0.69
N PHE A 41 1.37 9.20 -0.55
CA PHE A 41 0.56 8.71 -1.65
C PHE A 41 -0.70 9.55 -1.77
N ASN A 42 -0.94 10.14 -2.94
CA ASN A 42 -2.13 10.94 -3.22
C ASN A 42 -3.32 10.03 -3.54
N GLY A 43 -3.94 9.46 -2.51
CA GLY A 43 -5.14 8.64 -2.60
C GLY A 43 -5.48 8.03 -1.24
N THR A 44 -6.60 7.32 -1.16
CA THR A 44 -7.15 6.77 0.10
C THR A 44 -7.11 5.24 0.21
N SER A 45 -6.73 4.55 -0.87
CA SER A 45 -6.62 3.10 -0.93
C SER A 45 -5.27 2.62 -0.41
N PHE A 46 -5.27 1.85 0.68
CA PHE A 46 -4.06 1.25 1.22
C PHE A 46 -3.43 0.24 0.27
N ASP A 47 -4.22 -0.52 -0.50
CA ASP A 47 -3.69 -1.44 -1.52
C ASP A 47 -2.97 -0.70 -2.63
N ALA A 48 -3.51 0.44 -3.09
CA ALA A 48 -2.87 1.24 -4.12
C ALA A 48 -1.57 1.87 -3.59
N ALA A 49 -1.57 2.33 -2.34
CA ALA A 49 -0.36 2.83 -1.67
C ALA A 49 0.70 1.73 -1.51
N LEU A 50 0.31 0.52 -1.09
CA LEU A 50 1.19 -0.64 -0.97
C LEU A 50 1.84 -0.99 -2.32
N GLN A 51 1.03 -1.07 -3.38
CA GLN A 51 1.55 -1.34 -4.73
C GLN A 51 2.46 -0.23 -5.26
N ALA A 52 2.20 1.03 -4.92
CA ALA A 52 3.06 2.15 -5.28
C ALA A 52 4.42 2.06 -4.56
N VAL A 53 4.40 1.72 -3.28
CA VAL A 53 5.60 1.55 -2.45
C VAL A 53 6.43 0.33 -2.89
N GLY A 54 5.79 -0.80 -3.17
CA GLY A 54 6.47 -2.04 -3.58
C GLY A 54 7.19 -1.96 -4.93
N LYS A 55 7.03 -0.88 -5.70
CA LYS A 55 7.82 -0.60 -6.91
C LYS A 55 9.19 0.02 -6.63
N HIS A 56 9.52 0.32 -5.37
CA HIS A 56 10.82 0.89 -4.98
C HIS A 56 11.74 -0.19 -4.36
N GLU A 57 13.02 -0.21 -4.76
CA GLU A 57 14.00 -1.28 -4.45
C GLU A 57 14.32 -1.55 -2.95
N LYS A 58 13.85 -0.71 -2.01
CA LYS A 58 14.08 -0.85 -0.56
C LYS A 58 12.77 -0.78 0.23
N SER A 59 11.75 -1.53 -0.18
CA SER A 59 10.39 -1.35 0.35
C SER A 59 9.64 -2.67 0.46
N VAL A 60 8.53 -2.67 1.19
CA VAL A 60 7.62 -3.82 1.28
C VAL A 60 7.03 -4.15 -0.10
N HIS A 61 7.36 -5.32 -0.64
CA HIS A 61 7.02 -5.75 -2.00
C HIS A 61 6.59 -7.21 -2.13
N LEU A 62 6.75 -8.03 -1.08
CA LEU A 62 6.28 -9.42 -1.04
C LEU A 62 4.75 -9.48 -1.05
N LEU A 63 4.06 -8.51 -0.42
CA LEU A 63 2.61 -8.40 -0.45
C LEU A 63 2.11 -7.56 -1.64
N LYS A 64 1.15 -8.10 -2.39
CA LYS A 64 0.44 -7.38 -3.46
C LYS A 64 -0.83 -6.67 -3.00
N THR A 65 -1.40 -7.15 -1.90
CA THR A 65 -2.68 -6.70 -1.33
C THR A 65 -2.64 -6.85 0.18
N LEU A 66 -3.35 -5.98 0.87
CA LEU A 66 -3.53 -6.04 2.31
C LEU A 66 -4.70 -6.96 2.68
N PRO A 67 -4.50 -7.89 3.63
CA PRO A 67 -5.59 -8.62 4.24
C PRO A 67 -6.47 -7.68 5.09
N SER A 68 -7.74 -8.04 5.26
CA SER A 68 -8.71 -7.24 6.04
C SER A 68 -8.51 -7.30 7.56
N LYS A 69 -7.54 -8.09 8.03
CA LYS A 69 -7.21 -8.30 9.45
C LYS A 69 -5.73 -8.60 9.61
N ASN A 70 -5.26 -8.56 10.86
CA ASN A 70 -3.87 -8.87 11.18
C ASN A 70 -3.52 -10.27 10.68
N SER A 71 -2.35 -10.43 10.09
CA SER A 71 -1.94 -11.70 9.53
C SER A 71 -0.43 -11.79 9.36
N LYS A 72 0.06 -13.03 9.36
CA LYS A 72 1.44 -13.36 9.02
C LYS A 72 1.44 -14.39 7.90
N LYS A 73 2.23 -14.14 6.86
CA LYS A 73 2.39 -15.02 5.70
C LYS A 73 3.85 -15.34 5.49
N THR A 74 4.20 -16.62 5.61
CA THR A 74 5.52 -17.12 5.25
C THR A 74 5.54 -17.53 3.78
N PHE A 75 6.60 -17.16 3.07
CA PHE A 75 6.84 -17.49 1.67
C PHE A 75 7.79 -18.69 1.54
N LYS A 76 7.81 -19.32 0.36
CA LYS A 76 8.58 -20.55 0.12
C LYS A 76 10.09 -20.38 0.35
N ASN A 77 10.61 -19.16 0.16
CA ASN A 77 12.01 -18.81 0.37
C ASN A 77 12.35 -18.48 1.83
N GLY A 78 11.46 -18.77 2.78
CA GLY A 78 11.68 -18.51 4.21
C GLY A 78 11.44 -17.06 4.65
N ALA A 79 11.28 -16.12 3.71
CA ALA A 79 10.84 -14.77 4.01
C ALA A 79 9.42 -14.79 4.60
N PHE A 80 9.09 -13.79 5.41
CA PHE A 80 7.72 -13.60 5.86
C PHE A 80 7.29 -12.15 5.71
N ALA A 81 6.00 -11.96 5.51
CA ALA A 81 5.35 -10.66 5.61
C ALA A 81 4.32 -10.71 6.73
N GLU A 82 4.25 -9.66 7.52
CA GLU A 82 3.29 -9.49 8.60
C GLU A 82 2.56 -8.16 8.43
N VAL A 83 1.25 -8.20 8.68
CA VAL A 83 0.35 -7.07 8.54
C VAL A 83 -0.34 -6.86 9.87
N GLU A 84 -0.21 -5.65 10.41
CA GLU A 84 -0.75 -5.24 11.69
C GLU A 84 -1.61 -4.00 11.51
N TRP A 85 -2.93 -4.18 11.57
CA TRP A 85 -3.87 -3.07 11.65
C TRP A 85 -3.91 -2.55 13.08
N GLN A 86 -3.54 -1.28 13.24
CA GLN A 86 -3.70 -0.58 14.52
C GLN A 86 -5.15 -0.06 14.66
N ASN A 87 -5.73 0.39 13.54
CA ASN A 87 -7.12 0.80 13.43
C ASN A 87 -7.52 0.91 11.93
N ALA A 88 -8.74 1.34 11.62
CA ALA A 88 -9.24 1.46 10.24
C ALA A 88 -8.48 2.47 9.35
N ASN A 89 -7.64 3.33 9.94
CA ASN A 89 -6.86 4.36 9.26
C ASN A 89 -5.35 4.15 9.37
N GLU A 90 -4.88 3.05 9.97
CA GLU A 90 -3.46 2.80 10.17
C GLU A 90 -3.12 1.30 10.11
N VAL A 91 -2.15 0.97 9.27
CA VAL A 91 -1.65 -0.39 9.09
C VAL A 91 -0.13 -0.37 8.93
N THR A 92 0.54 -1.29 9.60
CA THR A 92 1.96 -1.54 9.43
C THR A 92 2.15 -2.85 8.67
N VAL A 93 3.05 -2.82 7.70
CA VAL A 93 3.52 -3.99 6.97
C VAL A 93 5.00 -4.18 7.28
N SER A 94 5.38 -5.38 7.67
CA SER A 94 6.78 -5.78 7.83
C SER A 94 7.10 -6.93 6.89
N GLU A 95 8.29 -6.91 6.29
CA GLU A 95 8.81 -7.95 5.42
C GLU A 95 10.26 -8.26 5.81
N CYS A 96 10.50 -9.49 6.25
CA CYS A 96 11.80 -9.94 6.73
C CYS A 96 12.28 -11.13 5.91
N TYR A 97 13.57 -11.13 5.58
CA TYR A 97 14.23 -12.20 4.84
C TYR A 97 14.97 -13.06 5.84
N GLU A 98 14.47 -14.28 6.10
CA GLU A 98 14.89 -15.18 7.19
C GLU A 98 14.19 -14.91 8.53
N ARG A 99 13.93 -15.99 9.28
CA ARG A 99 13.06 -15.97 10.47
C ARG A 99 13.71 -15.24 11.67
N ASP A 100 15.04 -15.20 11.68
CA ASP A 100 15.88 -14.63 12.75
C ASP A 100 16.80 -13.51 12.23
N SER A 101 16.48 -12.95 11.07
CA SER A 101 17.27 -11.88 10.45
C SER A 101 16.95 -10.54 11.10
N ASP A 102 17.98 -9.81 11.48
CA ASP A 102 17.89 -8.40 11.90
C ASP A 102 17.45 -7.48 10.74
N PHE A 103 17.40 -8.01 9.51
CA PHE A 103 17.04 -7.29 8.27
C PHE A 103 15.54 -7.39 7.96
N CYS A 104 14.79 -6.39 8.40
CA CYS A 104 13.37 -6.25 8.11
C CYS A 104 13.08 -4.88 7.47
N ASN A 105 12.26 -4.89 6.43
CA ASN A 105 11.68 -3.67 5.87
C ASN A 105 10.30 -3.45 6.47
N TYR A 106 10.02 -2.24 6.90
CA TYR A 106 8.74 -1.83 7.45
C TYR A 106 8.15 -0.69 6.64
N ALA A 107 6.83 -0.67 6.53
CA ALA A 107 6.07 0.46 6.05
C ALA A 107 4.79 0.63 6.88
N THR A 108 4.66 1.77 7.55
CA THR A 108 3.44 2.16 8.26
C THR A 108 2.66 3.14 7.40
N PHE A 109 1.42 2.80 7.09
CA PHE A 109 0.52 3.57 6.24
C PHE A 109 -0.56 4.22 7.10
N LYS A 110 -0.62 5.55 7.11
CA LYS A 110 -1.59 6.36 7.87
C LYS A 110 -2.46 7.16 6.92
N ARG A 111 -3.77 6.90 6.90
CA ARG A 111 -4.72 7.68 6.11
C ARG A 111 -4.94 9.05 6.76
N GLN A 112 -4.74 10.12 6.00
CA GLN A 112 -4.98 11.51 6.42
C GLN A 112 -5.75 12.26 5.34
N GLY A 113 -7.08 12.34 5.46
CA GLY A 113 -7.92 12.95 4.44
C GLY A 113 -7.85 12.18 3.11
N ASN A 114 -7.46 12.87 2.03
CA ASN A 114 -7.36 12.31 0.68
C ASN A 114 -5.97 11.73 0.33
N LYS A 115 -5.09 11.58 1.32
CA LYS A 115 -3.73 11.05 1.16
C LYS A 115 -3.44 9.95 2.17
N ILE A 116 -2.42 9.14 1.87
CA ILE A 116 -1.82 8.20 2.79
C ILE A 116 -0.38 8.64 3.04
N ILE A 117 -0.04 8.88 4.30
CA ILE A 117 1.34 9.10 4.75
C ILE A 117 1.97 7.74 5.02
N ILE A 118 3.18 7.54 4.53
CA ILE A 118 3.87 6.26 4.60
C ILE A 118 5.23 6.49 5.26
N GLU A 119 5.43 5.90 6.42
CA GLU A 119 6.72 5.88 7.11
C GLU A 119 7.41 4.56 6.77
N GLN A 120 8.57 4.62 6.14
CA GLN A 120 9.34 3.44 5.76
C GLN A 120 10.62 3.38 6.57
N SER A 121 10.95 2.20 7.05
CA SER A 121 12.26 1.89 7.61
C SER A 121 12.79 0.60 7.02
N GLY A 122 14.09 0.55 6.82
CA GLY A 122 14.81 -0.64 6.41
C GLY A 122 16.13 -0.67 7.14
N THR A 123 16.50 -1.84 7.62
CA THR A 123 17.79 -2.17 8.21
C THR A 123 18.63 -2.90 7.19
#